data_AF-A0A963KMP3-F1
#
_entry.id   AF-A0A963KMP3-F1
#
_cell.length_a   1.000
_cell.length_b   1.000
_cell.length_c   1.000
_cell.angle_alpha   90.00
_cell.angle_beta   90.00
_cell.angle_gamma   90.00
#
_symmetry.space_group_name_H-M   'P 1'
#
loop_
_entity.id
_entity.type
_entity.pdbx_description
1 polymer ?
#
loop_
_entity_poly.entity_id
_entity_poly.type
_entity_poly.pdbx_seq_one_letter_code
_entity_poly.pdbx_strand_id
1 'polypeptide(L)'
;MMRIRVDWFRTIVELERQGYTPGSIAASIDVSRTTILGWRNYSAEPAHDAGERLIGLWCRVLDLPRDALPLNVDDLLSAARAKAPMRK
;
A
#
# COMPACT_ATOMS: atom_id res chain seq x y z
N MET A 1 1.72 21.18 -8.72
CA MET A 1 0.71 21.02 -7.65
C MET A 1 0.97 19.67 -7.03
N MET A 2 1.44 19.66 -5.79
CA MET A 2 1.80 18.44 -5.06
C MET A 2 0.54 17.61 -4.81
N ARG A 3 0.52 16.32 -5.16
CA ARG A 3 -0.58 15.42 -4.80
C ARG A 3 -0.13 14.44 -3.74
N ILE A 4 -0.79 14.46 -2.59
CA ILE A 4 -0.57 13.48 -1.53
C ILE A 4 -1.54 12.32 -1.75
N ARG A 5 -1.03 11.09 -1.82
CA ARG A 5 -1.83 9.86 -1.96
C ARG A 5 -1.35 8.81 -0.97
N VAL A 6 -2.20 7.82 -0.69
CA VAL A 6 -1.81 6.67 0.14
C VAL A 6 -0.73 5.85 -0.58
N ASP A 7 0.30 5.44 0.16
CA ASP A 7 1.31 4.48 -0.29
C ASP A 7 0.81 3.06 -0.05
N TRP A 8 0.00 2.57 -0.99
CA TRP A 8 -0.60 1.23 -0.95
C TRP A 8 0.42 0.09 -0.84
N PHE A 9 1.62 0.26 -1.42
CA PHE A 9 2.70 -0.70 -1.26
C PHE A 9 3.10 -0.82 0.21
N ARG A 10 3.37 0.32 0.88
CA ARG A 10 3.78 0.32 2.29
C ARG A 10 2.68 -0.17 3.19
N THR A 11 1.43 0.25 2.97
CA THR A 11 0.27 -0.23 3.72
C THR A 11 0.20 -1.76 3.72
N ILE A 12 0.40 -2.41 2.57
CA ILE A 12 0.39 -3.88 2.48
C ILE A 12 1.63 -4.50 3.12
N VAL A 13 2.83 -3.91 2.93
CA VAL A 13 4.08 -4.39 3.56
C VAL A 13 3.99 -4.37 5.09
N GLU A 14 3.37 -3.35 5.67
CA GLU A 14 3.23 -3.24 7.12
C GLU A 14 2.30 -4.31 7.67
N LEU A 15 1.20 -4.62 6.99
CA LEU A 15 0.37 -5.79 7.32
C LEU A 15 1.18 -7.09 7.24
N GLU A 16 2.00 -7.26 6.19
CA GLU A 16 2.89 -8.42 6.06
C GLU A 16 3.89 -8.54 7.22
N ARG A 17 4.41 -7.41 7.72
CA ARG A 17 5.29 -7.38 8.91
C ARG A 17 4.58 -7.79 10.19
N GLN A 18 3.26 -7.63 10.27
CA GLN A 18 2.42 -8.14 11.37
C GLN A 18 2.02 -9.61 11.17
N GLY A 19 2.59 -10.29 10.17
CA GLY A 19 2.35 -11.72 9.92
C GLY A 19 1.18 -12.01 8.96
N TYR A 20 0.53 -10.98 8.40
CA TYR A 20 -0.51 -11.20 7.41
C TYR A 20 0.10 -11.66 6.08
N THR A 21 -0.50 -12.66 5.46
CA THR A 21 -0.16 -13.05 4.08
C THR A 21 -1.06 -12.31 3.08
N PRO A 22 -0.65 -12.16 1.81
CA PRO A 22 -1.53 -11.60 0.77
C PRO A 22 -2.89 -12.31 0.66
N GLY A 23 -2.94 -13.62 0.95
CA GLY A 23 -4.20 -14.37 0.99
C GLY A 23 -5.08 -13.98 2.18
N SER A 24 -4.51 -13.84 3.37
CA SER A 24 -5.28 -13.42 4.56
C SER A 24 -5.77 -11.97 4.48
N ILE A 25 -4.98 -11.08 3.87
CA ILE A 25 -5.40 -9.70 3.60
C ILE A 25 -6.59 -9.72 2.63
N ALA A 26 -6.45 -10.45 1.52
CA ALA A 26 -7.49 -10.58 0.50
C ALA A 26 -8.81 -11.08 1.10
N ALA A 27 -8.76 -12.13 1.92
CA ALA A 27 -9.93 -12.67 2.62
C ALA A 27 -10.56 -11.66 3.60
N SER A 28 -9.74 -10.85 4.28
CA SER A 28 -10.21 -9.88 5.27
C SER A 28 -10.96 -8.70 4.66
N ILE A 29 -10.70 -8.39 3.38
CA ILE A 29 -11.28 -7.24 2.69
C ILE A 29 -12.14 -7.63 1.48
N ASP A 30 -12.42 -8.92 1.32
CA ASP A 30 -13.24 -9.48 0.24
C ASP A 30 -12.75 -9.10 -1.17
N VAL A 31 -11.50 -9.43 -1.46
CA VAL A 31 -10.91 -9.33 -2.81
C VAL A 31 -10.09 -10.59 -3.12
N SER A 32 -9.61 -10.71 -4.36
CA SER A 32 -8.75 -11.83 -4.73
C SER A 32 -7.30 -11.62 -4.26
N ARG A 33 -6.58 -12.73 -4.01
CA ARG A 33 -5.14 -12.67 -3.70
C ARG A 33 -4.32 -11.98 -4.80
N THR A 34 -4.68 -12.21 -6.07
CA THR A 34 -4.01 -11.58 -7.22
C THR A 34 -4.26 -10.08 -7.25
N THR A 35 -5.42 -9.60 -6.78
CA THR A 35 -5.69 -8.17 -6.59
C THR A 35 -4.73 -7.53 -5.59
N ILE A 36 -4.52 -8.16 -4.42
CA ILE A 36 -3.53 -7.69 -3.43
C ILE A 36 -2.13 -7.63 -4.03
N LEU A 37 -1.70 -8.69 -4.73
CA LEU A 37 -0.41 -8.72 -5.42
C LEU A 37 -0.29 -7.64 -6.51
N GLY A 38 -1.39 -7.30 -7.16
CA GLY A 38 -1.51 -6.20 -8.11
C GLY A 38 -1.10 -4.86 -7.49
N TRP A 39 -1.76 -4.49 -6.41
CA TRP A 39 -1.47 -3.25 -5.66
C TRP A 39 -0.08 -3.26 -5.05
N ARG A 40 0.35 -4.42 -4.55
CA ARG A 40 1.67 -4.66 -3.95
C ARG A 40 2.83 -4.49 -4.93
N ASN A 41 2.70 -4.92 -6.18
CA ASN A 41 3.86 -5.06 -7.08
C ASN A 41 3.91 -4.04 -8.22
N TYR A 42 2.76 -3.48 -8.62
CA TYR A 42 2.66 -2.69 -9.85
C TYR A 42 2.20 -1.24 -9.63
N SER A 43 2.33 -0.73 -8.40
CA SER A 43 1.86 0.62 -8.03
C SER A 43 0.39 0.86 -8.40
N ALA A 44 -0.41 -0.21 -8.43
CA ALA A 44 -1.83 -0.13 -8.77
C ALA A 44 -2.63 0.37 -7.56
N GLU A 45 -3.59 1.24 -7.82
CA GLU A 45 -4.46 1.81 -6.80
C GLU A 45 -5.76 0.99 -6.69
N PRO A 46 -6.19 0.61 -5.48
CA PRO A 46 -7.51 0.01 -5.26
C PRO A 46 -8.63 0.97 -5.65
N ALA A 47 -9.77 0.41 -6.08
CA ALA A 47 -11.02 1.17 -6.13
C ALA A 47 -11.39 1.66 -4.73
N HIS A 48 -12.13 2.78 -4.65
CA HIS A 48 -12.44 3.45 -3.39
C HIS A 48 -12.87 2.49 -2.28
N ASP A 49 -13.92 1.68 -2.52
CA ASP A 49 -14.47 0.75 -1.53
C ASP A 49 -13.46 -0.31 -1.06
N ALA A 50 -12.59 -0.77 -1.96
CA ALA A 50 -11.55 -1.73 -1.63
C ALA A 50 -10.40 -1.09 -0.84
N GLY A 51 -10.05 0.15 -1.19
CA GLY A 51 -9.08 0.96 -0.48
C GLY A 51 -9.52 1.26 0.94
N GLU A 52 -10.79 1.64 1.14
CA GLU A 52 -11.35 1.90 2.47
C GLU A 52 -11.31 0.65 3.37
N ARG A 53 -11.63 -0.53 2.83
CA ARG A 53 -11.52 -1.79 3.58
C ARG A 53 -10.08 -2.12 3.95
N LEU A 54 -9.13 -1.91 3.03
CA LEU A 54 -7.70 -2.11 3.30
C LEU A 54 -7.18 -1.15 4.36
N ILE A 55 -7.59 0.13 4.31
CA ILE A 55 -7.26 1.12 5.34
C ILE A 55 -7.84 0.72 6.69
N GLY A 56 -9.10 0.29 6.74
CA GLY A 56 -9.74 -0.16 7.97
C GLY A 56 -9.03 -1.36 8.59
N LEU A 57 -8.60 -2.32 7.77
CA LEU A 57 -7.78 -3.45 8.23
C LEU A 57 -6.45 -2.97 8.79
N TRP A 58 -5.74 -2.09 8.08
CA TRP A 58 -4.46 -1.55 8.53
C TRP A 58 -4.57 -0.82 9.87
N CYS A 59 -5.55 0.08 10.01
CA CYS A 59 -5.77 0.83 11.26
C CYS A 59 -6.03 -0.13 12.43
N ARG A 60 -6.86 -1.16 12.20
CA ARG A 60 -7.18 -2.16 13.21
C ARG A 60 -5.98 -3.02 13.61
N VAL A 61 -5.15 -3.43 12.65
CA VAL A 61 -4.04 -4.36 12.89
C VAL A 61 -2.86 -3.65 13.57
N LEU A 62 -2.57 -2.42 13.17
CA LEU A 62 -1.47 -1.65 13.75
C LEU A 62 -1.87 -0.83 14.98
N ASP A 63 -3.17 -0.80 15.32
CA ASP A 63 -3.73 0.08 16.34
C ASP A 63 -3.34 1.55 16.13
N LEU A 64 -3.38 1.97 14.86
CA LEU A 64 -3.01 3.31 14.42
C LEU A 64 -4.18 4.04 13.77
N PRO A 65 -4.26 5.36 13.94
CA PRO A 65 -5.26 6.17 13.27
C PRO A 65 -4.97 6.30 11.76
N ARG A 66 -6.00 6.66 10.99
CA ARG A 66 -5.93 6.78 9.52
C ARG A 66 -4.93 7.83 9.03
N ASP A 67 -4.72 8.90 9.80
CA ASP A 67 -3.76 9.96 9.50
C ASP A 67 -2.29 9.49 9.59
N ALA A 68 -2.04 8.37 10.27
CA ALA A 68 -0.74 7.72 10.30
C ALA A 68 -0.47 6.83 9.07
N LEU A 69 -1.41 6.75 8.12
CA LEU A 69 -1.20 5.97 6.91
C LEU A 69 0.09 6.40 6.19
N PRO A 70 0.82 5.44 5.59
CA PRO A 70 1.91 5.77 4.69
C PRO A 70 1.40 6.63 3.52
N LEU A 71 2.05 7.78 3.27
CA LEU A 71 1.69 8.69 2.18
C LEU A 71 2.85 8.84 1.19
N ASN A 72 2.51 8.85 -0.10
CA ASN A 72 3.39 9.27 -1.18
C ASN A 72 3.10 10.73 -1.53
N VAL A 73 4.16 11.53 -1.58
CA VAL A 73 4.13 12.87 -2.17
C VAL A 73 4.43 12.72 -3.66
N ASP A 74 3.37 12.71 -4.46
CA ASP A 74 3.45 12.66 -5.92
C ASP A 74 3.69 14.10 -6.41
N ASP A 75 4.98 14.46 -6.40
CA ASP A 75 5.51 15.62 -7.10
C ASP A 75 6.39 15.14 -8.24
N LEU A 76 6.67 16.04 -9.18
CA LEU A 76 7.61 15.94 -10.32
C LEU A 76 9.00 15.31 -10.03
N LEU A 77 9.29 14.84 -8.80
CA LEU A 77 10.48 14.14 -8.33
C LEU A 77 10.43 12.61 -8.44
N SER A 78 9.30 11.98 -8.77
CA SER A 78 9.29 10.52 -9.05
C SER A 78 10.15 10.17 -10.28
N ALA A 79 10.32 11.13 -11.20
CA ALA A 79 11.27 11.05 -12.32
C ALA A 79 12.74 10.95 -11.87
N ALA A 80 13.09 11.39 -10.65
CA ALA A 80 14.47 11.39 -10.14
C ALA A 80 14.89 10.06 -9.48
N ARG A 81 13.97 9.09 -9.29
CA ARG A 81 14.30 7.76 -8.74
C ARG A 81 14.81 6.76 -9.80
N ALA A 82 15.13 7.23 -11.01
CA ALA A 82 15.84 6.42 -11.99
C ALA A 82 17.34 6.32 -11.63
N LYS A 83 17.76 5.08 -11.29
CA LYS A 83 19.14 4.59 -11.10
C LYS A 83 19.89 5.07 -9.85
N ALA A 84 19.78 4.29 -8.77
CA ALA A 84 20.94 4.03 -7.93
C ALA A 84 21.79 2.93 -8.61
N PRO A 85 23.11 3.10 -8.83
CA PRO A 85 23.93 2.08 -9.47
C PRO A 85 24.09 0.87 -8.54
N MET A 86 23.80 -0.32 -9.08
CA MET A 86 24.14 -1.59 -8.45
C MET A 86 25.67 -1.71 -8.41
N ARG A 87 26.26 -1.51 -7.21
CA ARG A 87 27.67 -1.78 -6.97
C ARG A 87 27.91 -3.30 -7.12
N LYS A 88 28.84 -3.66 -8.01
CA LYS A 88 29.50 -4.97 -8.01
C LYS A 88 30.69 -4.93 -7.07
#